data_AF-A0A963DPY5-F1
#
_entry.id   AF-A0A963DPY5-F1
#
_cell.length_a   1.000
_cell.length_b   1.000
_cell.length_c   1.000
_cell.angle_alpha   90.00
_cell.angle_beta   90.00
_cell.angle_gamma   90.00
#
_symmetry.space_group_name_H-M   'P 1'
#
loop_
_entity.id
_entity.type
_entity.pdbx_description
1 polymer ?
#
loop_
_entity_poly.entity_id
_entity_poly.type
_entity_poly.pdbx_seq_one_letter_code
_entity_poly.pdbx_strand_id
1 'polypeptide(L)'
;MSLYKRGAVWWIRFTTPDGNELRETTQTTDRRQAQEYHDTRKAELWRQVKLGDRPRYTWQQAVVRWLQENPNSRWLRDIKRHLRQVDPILGPLSLDQIDRAVIDRITQARIRTGVTPSTVNRLLAIVRAILNTACKEWGWIDSVPTIRMLAEPKRRVRWLTHEESERLLAELPDHLAAMAQFTLATGLRENNVVALEWNQVDLEQRRAWIHVDQAKGQRRAIAVPLNVQAMLVLREQQGKHETRVFVYEGKPVTRANNHAWQKALQRADIQNFRWHDLRHTWASWHVQAGTPLNVLQELGGWSTLEMVLRYAHLSTDHLAEHAERIARPRLVRTNFGTAENQSWPEKAVTR
;
A
#
# COMPACT_ATOMS: atom_id res chain seq x y z
N MET A 1 27.03 52.60 7.72
CA MET A 1 27.33 51.99 6.40
C MET A 1 26.42 50.80 6.21
N SER A 2 25.74 50.72 5.07
CA SER A 2 24.77 49.66 4.77
C SER A 2 25.42 48.34 4.34
N LEU A 3 26.66 48.39 3.85
CA LEU A 3 27.50 47.23 3.58
C LEU A 3 28.76 47.28 4.43
N TYR A 4 29.15 46.15 4.98
CA TYR A 4 30.39 46.00 5.75
C TYR A 4 30.94 44.58 5.56
N LYS A 5 32.25 44.41 5.74
CA LYS A 5 32.93 43.13 5.50
C LYS A 5 33.16 42.39 6.82
N ARG A 6 32.92 41.08 6.86
CA ARG A 6 33.34 40.19 7.95
C ARG A 6 34.16 39.04 7.33
N GLY A 7 35.46 39.02 7.60
CA GLY A 7 36.38 38.12 6.89
C GLY A 7 36.45 38.44 5.40
N ALA A 8 36.22 37.45 4.54
CA ALA A 8 36.20 37.61 3.08
C ALA A 8 34.85 38.06 2.52
N VAL A 9 33.75 37.90 3.28
CA VAL A 9 32.37 38.00 2.79
C VAL A 9 31.75 39.34 3.17
N TRP A 10 30.93 39.89 2.28
CA TRP A 10 30.14 41.10 2.54
C TRP A 10 28.86 40.80 3.33
N TRP A 11 28.49 41.74 4.19
CA TRP A 11 27.28 41.72 5.00
C TRP A 11 26.51 43.01 4.77
N ILE A 12 25.19 42.92 4.89
CA ILE A 12 24.29 44.06 4.81
C ILE A 12 23.74 44.40 6.20
N ARG A 13 23.54 45.69 6.45
CA ARG A 13 22.85 46.21 7.64
C ARG A 13 22.00 47.41 7.24
N PHE A 14 20.69 47.31 7.40
CA PHE A 14 19.79 48.46 7.19
C PHE A 14 18.54 48.34 8.06
N THR A 15 17.89 49.47 8.31
CA THR A 15 16.59 49.52 9.00
C THR A 15 15.49 49.18 8.02
N THR A 16 14.68 48.19 8.37
CA THR A 16 13.55 47.72 7.60
C THR A 16 12.38 48.73 7.70
N PRO A 17 11.42 48.71 6.76
CA PRO A 17 10.31 49.68 6.71
C PRO A 17 9.33 49.62 7.91
N ASP A 18 9.40 48.56 8.70
CA ASP A 18 8.71 48.30 9.96
C ASP A 18 9.54 48.72 11.20
N GLY A 19 10.74 49.27 11.01
CA GLY A 19 11.57 49.88 12.06
C GLY A 19 12.63 48.97 12.69
N ASN A 20 12.73 47.70 12.27
CA ASN A 20 13.70 46.74 12.79
C ASN A 20 15.06 46.86 12.09
N GLU A 21 16.17 46.51 12.76
CA GLU A 21 17.47 46.39 12.08
C GLU A 21 17.65 44.99 11.48
N LEU A 22 17.81 44.91 10.16
CA LEU A 22 18.20 43.67 9.47
C LEU A 22 19.72 43.57 9.38
N ARG A 23 20.28 42.39 9.67
CA ARG A 23 21.70 42.07 9.45
C ARG A 23 21.84 40.69 8.81
N GLU A 24 22.25 40.64 7.56
CA GLU A 24 22.35 39.40 6.78
C GLU A 24 23.70 39.31 6.05
N THR A 25 24.16 38.09 5.79
CA THR A 25 25.34 37.83 4.97
C THR A 25 24.93 37.79 3.49
N THR A 26 25.74 38.37 2.61
CA THR A 26 25.49 38.28 1.15
C THR A 26 26.12 37.04 0.53
N GLN A 27 26.90 36.25 1.30
CA GLN A 27 27.64 35.07 0.85
C GLN A 27 28.58 35.28 -0.35
N THR A 28 28.84 36.54 -0.73
CA THR A 28 29.74 36.90 -1.84
C THR A 28 30.90 37.75 -1.34
N THR A 29 32.05 37.62 -2.02
CA THR A 29 33.24 38.45 -1.81
C THR A 29 33.24 39.70 -2.71
N ASP A 30 32.36 39.75 -3.72
CA ASP A 30 32.22 40.85 -4.66
C ASP A 30 31.29 41.94 -4.09
N ARG A 31 31.83 43.16 -3.98
CA ARG A 31 31.10 44.32 -3.44
C ARG A 31 29.91 44.73 -4.32
N ARG A 32 30.01 44.56 -5.64
CA ARG A 32 28.94 44.94 -6.58
C ARG A 32 27.74 44.01 -6.43
N GLN A 33 27.98 42.70 -6.40
CA GLN A 33 26.95 41.69 -6.13
C GLN A 33 26.33 41.88 -4.73
N ALA A 34 27.15 42.24 -3.74
CA ALA A 34 26.65 42.53 -2.40
C ALA A 34 25.74 43.77 -2.36
N GLN A 35 26.08 44.82 -3.12
CA GLN A 35 25.25 46.02 -3.27
C GLN A 35 23.94 45.72 -3.99
N GLU A 36 23.98 44.95 -5.07
CA GLU A 36 22.78 44.49 -5.78
C GLU A 36 21.85 43.69 -4.85
N TYR A 37 22.41 42.75 -4.09
CA TYR A 37 21.67 41.99 -3.07
C TYR A 37 21.04 42.91 -2.00
N HIS A 38 21.79 43.88 -1.50
CA HIS A 38 21.27 44.88 -0.55
C HIS A 38 20.06 45.62 -1.12
N ASP A 39 20.17 46.14 -2.36
CA ASP A 39 19.13 46.97 -2.97
C ASP A 39 17.88 46.14 -3.29
N THR A 40 18.04 44.93 -3.81
CA THR A 40 16.94 43.97 -3.99
C THR A 40 16.24 43.67 -2.68
N ARG A 41 17.00 43.40 -1.62
CA ARG A 41 16.42 42.99 -0.32
C ARG A 41 15.69 44.14 0.38
N LYS A 42 16.22 45.36 0.28
CA LYS A 42 15.55 46.57 0.76
C LYS A 42 14.25 46.83 0.00
N ALA A 43 14.24 46.66 -1.32
CA ALA A 43 13.04 46.80 -2.14
C ALA A 43 11.98 45.74 -1.81
N GLU A 44 12.37 44.47 -1.64
CA GLU A 44 11.45 43.39 -1.25
C GLU A 44 10.77 43.66 0.09
N LEU A 45 11.54 44.04 1.13
CA LEU A 45 10.96 44.34 2.45
C LEU A 45 10.05 45.57 2.41
N TRP A 46 10.36 46.57 1.59
CA TRP A 46 9.46 47.71 1.35
C TRP A 46 8.14 47.27 0.75
N ARG A 47 8.17 46.42 -0.29
CA ARG A 47 6.95 45.91 -0.91
C ARG A 47 6.15 45.04 0.07
N GLN A 48 6.80 44.20 0.88
CA GLN A 48 6.13 43.38 1.89
C GLN A 48 5.41 44.24 2.95
N VAL A 49 6.10 45.23 3.51
CA VAL A 49 5.56 46.05 4.61
C VAL A 49 4.56 47.10 4.10
N LYS A 50 4.80 47.70 2.93
CA LYS A 50 3.99 48.83 2.42
C LYS A 50 2.92 48.43 1.42
N LEU A 51 3.14 47.39 0.62
CA LEU A 51 2.17 46.90 -0.37
C LEU A 51 1.48 45.59 0.06
N GLY A 52 1.94 44.96 1.15
CA GLY A 52 1.41 43.68 1.61
C GLY A 52 1.83 42.49 0.72
N ASP A 53 2.84 42.67 -0.13
CA ASP A 53 3.37 41.59 -0.97
C ASP A 53 3.82 40.41 -0.07
N ARG A 54 3.48 39.18 -0.44
CA ARG A 54 3.87 38.01 0.37
C ARG A 54 5.35 37.71 0.19
N PRO A 55 6.06 37.25 1.24
CA PRO A 55 7.44 36.80 1.09
C PRO A 55 7.52 35.63 0.10
N ARG A 56 8.55 35.63 -0.75
CA ARG A 56 8.86 34.49 -1.59
C ARG A 56 9.55 33.41 -0.76
N TYR A 57 8.96 32.23 -0.73
CA TYR A 57 9.50 31.07 -0.04
C TYR A 57 10.06 30.05 -1.04
N THR A 58 11.15 29.41 -0.66
CA THR A 58 11.82 28.37 -1.47
C THR A 58 11.26 26.98 -1.19
N TRP A 59 11.49 26.06 -2.12
CA TRP A 59 11.22 24.63 -1.90
C TRP A 59 11.90 24.09 -0.65
N GLN A 60 13.17 24.45 -0.42
CA GLN A 60 13.93 23.94 0.73
C GLN A 60 13.34 24.40 2.06
N GLN A 61 12.91 25.67 2.15
CA GLN A 61 12.20 26.17 3.34
C GLN A 61 10.90 25.40 3.58
N ALA A 62 10.14 25.12 2.51
CA ALA A 62 8.91 24.34 2.61
C ALA A 62 9.19 22.91 3.11
N VAL A 63 10.24 22.26 2.58
CA VAL A 63 10.65 20.92 3.02
C VAL A 63 11.04 20.89 4.50
N VAL A 64 11.87 21.84 4.95
CA VAL A 64 12.33 21.90 6.33
C VAL A 64 11.13 22.07 7.27
N ARG A 65 10.25 23.03 6.99
CA ARG A 65 9.05 23.27 7.79
C ARG A 65 8.13 22.05 7.80
N TRP A 66 7.87 21.45 6.65
CA TRP A 66 7.01 20.26 6.56
C TRP A 66 7.54 19.09 7.40
N LEU A 67 8.87 18.87 7.40
CA LEU A 67 9.51 17.83 8.19
C LEU A 67 9.47 18.13 9.69
N GLN A 68 9.57 19.39 10.09
CA GLN A 68 9.43 19.83 11.49
C GLN A 68 8.00 19.65 12.01
N GLU A 69 6.99 19.87 11.17
CA GLU A 69 5.58 19.63 11.48
C GLU A 69 5.22 18.13 11.48
N ASN A 70 6.04 17.27 10.86
CA ASN A 70 5.82 15.83 10.73
C ASN A 70 6.97 14.95 11.28
N PRO A 71 7.45 15.17 12.52
CA PRO A 71 8.68 14.54 13.02
C PRO A 71 8.53 13.03 13.26
N ASN A 72 7.32 12.58 13.61
CA ASN A 72 7.03 11.19 14.00
C ASN A 72 6.43 10.36 12.85
N SER A 73 6.58 10.80 11.61
CA SER A 73 6.08 10.04 10.47
C SER A 73 6.77 8.68 10.39
N ARG A 74 5.98 7.59 10.41
CA ARG A 74 6.46 6.22 10.17
C ARG A 74 7.27 6.08 8.88
N TRP A 75 7.00 6.95 7.91
CA TRP A 75 7.61 6.94 6.58
C TRP A 75 8.72 7.98 6.42
N LEU A 76 9.20 8.59 7.51
CA LEU A 76 10.16 9.70 7.45
C LEU A 76 11.42 9.35 6.64
N ARG A 77 11.93 8.12 6.76
CA ARG A 77 13.09 7.65 6.00
C ARG A 77 12.82 7.66 4.48
N ASP A 78 11.69 7.10 4.06
CA ASP A 78 11.30 7.05 2.65
C ASP A 78 10.99 8.44 2.10
N ILE A 79 10.34 9.29 2.90
CA ILE A 79 10.07 10.69 2.55
C ILE A 79 11.37 11.45 2.30
N LYS A 80 12.31 11.41 3.26
CA LYS A 80 13.63 12.05 3.10
C LYS A 80 14.37 11.56 1.86
N ARG A 81 14.29 10.26 1.54
CA ARG A 81 14.87 9.71 0.30
C ARG A 81 14.23 10.33 -0.94
N HIS A 82 12.90 10.41 -1.02
CA HIS A 82 12.22 11.02 -2.16
C HIS A 82 12.48 12.52 -2.28
N LEU A 83 12.56 13.24 -1.16
CA LEU A 83 12.89 14.67 -1.14
C LEU A 83 14.28 14.95 -1.69
N ARG A 84 15.29 14.16 -1.29
CA ARG A 84 16.64 14.24 -1.86
C ARG A 84 16.68 13.95 -3.36
N GLN A 85 15.76 13.13 -3.88
CA GLN A 85 15.69 12.82 -5.31
C GLN A 85 15.12 13.98 -6.14
N VAL A 86 14.29 14.85 -5.55
CA VAL A 86 13.71 16.01 -6.26
C VAL A 86 14.47 17.31 -6.01
N ASP A 87 15.25 17.38 -4.92
CA ASP A 87 15.98 18.58 -4.52
C ASP A 87 16.93 19.16 -5.59
N PRO A 88 17.64 18.36 -6.42
CA PRO A 88 18.45 18.91 -7.51
C PRO A 88 17.65 19.73 -8.54
N ILE A 89 16.34 19.51 -8.63
CA ILE A 89 15.45 20.21 -9.57
C ILE A 89 14.64 21.30 -8.85
N LEU A 90 14.12 21.00 -7.66
CA LEU A 90 13.22 21.90 -6.91
C LEU A 90 13.95 22.81 -5.91
N GLY A 91 15.07 22.35 -5.35
CA GLY A 91 15.85 23.04 -4.34
C GLY A 91 16.14 24.51 -4.64
N PRO A 92 16.62 24.88 -5.85
CA PRO A 92 16.91 26.26 -6.19
C PRO A 92 15.68 27.12 -6.52
N LEU A 93 14.48 26.54 -6.56
CA LEU A 93 13.26 27.24 -6.99
C LEU A 93 12.50 27.84 -5.81
N SER A 94 11.92 29.01 -6.06
CA SER A 94 10.83 29.55 -5.24
C SER A 94 9.55 28.78 -5.53
N LEU A 95 8.66 28.67 -4.54
CA LEU A 95 7.44 27.87 -4.65
C LEU A 95 6.52 28.34 -5.79
N ASP A 96 6.50 29.64 -6.07
CA ASP A 96 5.75 30.27 -7.16
C ASP A 96 6.32 29.96 -8.56
N GLN A 97 7.57 29.48 -8.64
CA GLN A 97 8.20 29.03 -9.88
C GLN A 97 7.95 27.54 -10.16
N ILE A 98 7.32 26.81 -9.23
CA ILE A 98 7.02 25.39 -9.41
C ILE A 98 5.71 25.28 -10.19
N ASP A 99 5.84 25.21 -11.51
CA ASP A 99 4.72 25.03 -12.43
C ASP A 99 4.58 23.57 -12.89
N ARG A 100 3.64 23.33 -13.81
CA ARG A 100 3.43 22.00 -14.39
C ARG A 100 4.65 21.51 -15.18
N ALA A 101 5.37 22.37 -15.88
CA ALA A 101 6.52 21.97 -16.68
C ALA A 101 7.67 21.48 -15.78
N VAL A 102 7.87 22.10 -14.61
CA VAL A 102 8.83 21.65 -13.60
C VAL A 102 8.44 20.26 -13.07
N ILE A 103 7.16 20.02 -12.77
CA ILE A 103 6.67 18.70 -12.33
C ILE A 103 6.86 17.64 -13.42
N ASP A 104 6.57 17.96 -14.68
CA ASP A 104 6.75 17.06 -15.81
C ASP A 104 8.24 16.72 -16.00
N ARG A 105 9.13 17.71 -15.83
CA ARG A 105 10.59 17.50 -15.84
C ARG A 105 11.04 16.50 -14.76
N ILE A 106 10.54 16.64 -13.54
CA ILE A 106 10.83 15.69 -12.44
C ILE A 106 10.33 14.29 -12.80
N THR A 107 9.10 14.20 -13.29
CA THR A 107 8.46 12.94 -13.70
C THR A 107 9.31 12.23 -14.75
N GLN A 108 9.73 12.93 -15.80
CA GLN A 108 10.57 12.39 -16.86
C GLN A 108 11.97 12.00 -16.35
N ALA A 109 12.59 12.82 -15.50
CA ALA A 109 13.89 12.49 -14.90
C ALA A 109 13.80 11.17 -14.11
N ARG A 110 12.71 10.97 -13.35
CA ARG A 110 12.50 9.73 -12.60
C ARG A 110 12.22 8.54 -13.51
N ILE A 111 11.38 8.69 -14.54
CA ILE A 111 11.12 7.60 -15.51
C ILE A 111 12.43 7.13 -16.16
N ARG A 112 13.33 8.04 -16.55
CA ARG A 112 14.64 7.70 -17.14
C ARG A 112 15.54 6.87 -16.23
N THR A 113 15.32 6.90 -14.91
CA THR A 113 16.05 6.03 -13.97
C THR A 113 15.54 4.58 -13.94
N GLY A 114 14.54 4.23 -14.77
CA GLY A 114 14.00 2.87 -14.87
C GLY A 114 13.06 2.45 -13.74
N VAL A 115 12.59 3.40 -12.91
CA VAL A 115 11.65 3.08 -11.82
C VAL A 115 10.22 2.92 -12.32
N THR A 116 9.42 2.16 -11.57
CA THR A 116 8.01 1.91 -11.90
C THR A 116 7.15 3.18 -11.75
N PRO A 117 6.02 3.29 -12.49
CA PRO A 117 5.07 4.41 -12.34
C PRO A 117 4.62 4.65 -10.90
N SER A 118 4.37 3.57 -10.14
CA SER A 118 3.99 3.64 -8.72
C SER A 118 5.07 4.31 -7.84
N THR A 119 6.35 4.11 -8.17
CA THR A 119 7.45 4.76 -7.46
C THR A 119 7.50 6.26 -7.76
N VAL A 120 7.25 6.65 -9.02
CA VAL A 120 7.15 8.06 -9.40
C VAL A 120 5.95 8.71 -8.73
N ASN A 121 4.78 8.06 -8.74
CA ASN A 121 3.56 8.56 -8.11
C ASN A 121 3.73 8.80 -6.60
N ARG A 122 4.46 7.95 -5.88
CA ARG A 122 4.76 8.16 -4.45
C ARG A 122 5.58 9.41 -4.21
N LEU A 123 6.59 9.66 -5.05
CA LEU A 123 7.39 10.87 -4.99
C LEU A 123 6.53 12.11 -5.32
N LEU A 124 5.72 12.06 -6.37
CA LEU A 124 4.81 13.14 -6.75
C LEU A 124 3.74 13.41 -5.68
N ALA A 125 3.29 12.38 -4.95
CA ALA A 125 2.37 12.53 -3.84
C ALA A 125 2.98 13.32 -2.68
N ILE A 126 4.26 13.11 -2.37
CA ILE A 126 4.99 13.88 -1.35
C ILE A 126 5.11 15.34 -1.79
N VAL A 127 5.52 15.58 -3.05
CA VAL A 127 5.62 16.95 -3.59
C VAL A 127 4.27 17.65 -3.53
N ARG A 128 3.21 16.96 -3.96
CA ARG A 128 1.83 17.46 -3.89
C ARG A 128 1.43 17.81 -2.46
N ALA A 129 1.75 16.96 -1.48
CA ALA A 129 1.41 17.21 -0.08
C ALA A 129 2.06 18.51 0.42
N ILE A 130 3.37 18.67 0.20
CA ILE A 130 4.11 19.86 0.62
C ILE A 130 3.55 21.13 -0.03
N LEU A 131 3.31 21.12 -1.34
CA LEU A 131 2.75 22.29 -2.03
C LEU A 131 1.32 22.61 -1.57
N ASN A 132 0.50 21.60 -1.28
CA ASN A 132 -0.84 21.83 -0.73
C ASN A 132 -0.80 22.42 0.68
N THR A 133 0.08 21.92 1.56
CA THR A 133 0.27 22.50 2.90
C THR A 133 0.77 23.95 2.78
N ALA A 134 1.74 24.21 1.89
CA ALA A 134 2.24 25.56 1.64
C ALA A 134 1.15 26.52 1.15
N CYS A 135 0.22 26.05 0.33
CA CYS A 135 -0.89 26.85 -0.17
C CYS A 135 -2.00 27.03 0.88
N LYS A 136 -2.52 25.94 1.43
CA LYS A 136 -3.76 25.92 2.21
C LYS A 136 -3.57 26.22 3.69
N GLU A 137 -2.41 25.87 4.25
CA GLU A 137 -2.16 25.99 5.69
C GLU A 137 -1.20 27.14 5.99
N TRP A 138 -0.14 27.29 5.19
CA TRP A 138 0.87 28.33 5.42
C TRP A 138 0.60 29.64 4.67
N GLY A 139 -0.24 29.62 3.64
CA GLY A 139 -0.52 30.78 2.80
C GLY A 139 0.69 31.29 1.99
N TRP A 140 1.70 30.45 1.78
CA TRP A 140 2.96 30.80 1.12
C TRP A 140 2.83 30.93 -0.40
N ILE A 141 1.82 30.30 -1.00
CA ILE A 141 1.48 30.38 -2.43
C ILE A 141 -0.03 30.40 -2.64
N ASP A 142 -0.50 31.04 -3.70
CA ASP A 142 -1.94 31.17 -3.98
C ASP A 142 -2.56 29.95 -4.66
N SER A 143 -1.75 29.17 -5.37
CA SER A 143 -2.24 27.99 -6.08
C SER A 143 -1.16 26.91 -6.18
N VAL A 144 -1.62 25.66 -6.32
CA VAL A 144 -0.77 24.50 -6.52
C VAL A 144 -0.92 24.04 -7.97
N PRO A 145 0.17 23.79 -8.72
CA PRO A 145 0.05 23.27 -10.07
C PRO A 145 -0.64 21.91 -10.08
N THR A 146 -1.37 21.62 -11.16
CA THR A 146 -1.98 20.30 -11.34
C THR A 146 -0.90 19.25 -11.55
N ILE A 147 -0.64 18.46 -10.51
CA ILE A 147 0.22 17.28 -10.60
C ILE A 147 -0.64 16.12 -11.13
N ARG A 148 -0.24 15.48 -12.23
CA ARG A 148 -0.92 14.29 -12.77
C ARG A 148 -0.15 13.04 -12.36
N MET A 149 -0.86 12.05 -11.82
CA MET A 149 -0.24 10.76 -11.52
C MET A 149 -0.15 9.92 -12.80
N LEU A 150 0.93 9.15 -12.92
CA LEU A 150 1.11 8.19 -14.00
C LEU A 150 0.10 7.06 -13.86
N ALA A 151 -0.39 6.57 -14.99
CA ALA A 151 -1.20 5.36 -15.02
C ALA A 151 -0.39 4.17 -14.47
N GLU A 152 -0.96 3.46 -13.50
CA GLU A 152 -0.38 2.24 -12.98
C GLU A 152 -1.01 1.04 -13.69
N PRO A 153 -0.20 0.05 -14.13
CA PRO A 153 -0.74 -1.14 -14.76
C PRO A 153 -1.65 -1.87 -13.77
N LYS A 154 -2.81 -2.33 -14.25
CA LYS A 154 -3.69 -3.20 -13.46
C LYS A 154 -2.90 -4.45 -13.09
N ARG A 155 -2.68 -4.68 -11.80
CA ARG A 155 -1.97 -5.88 -11.33
C ARG A 155 -2.91 -7.07 -11.45
N ARG A 156 -2.49 -8.09 -12.21
CA ARG A 156 -3.15 -9.40 -12.19
C ARG A 156 -3.04 -9.98 -10.78
N VAL A 157 -4.13 -10.52 -10.27
CA VAL A 157 -4.12 -11.35 -9.06
C VAL A 157 -3.59 -12.71 -9.48
N ARG A 158 -2.46 -13.15 -8.89
CA ARG A 158 -1.95 -14.51 -9.02
C ARG A 158 -2.37 -15.29 -7.77
N TRP A 159 -2.86 -16.50 -7.97
CA TRP A 159 -3.22 -17.46 -6.91
C TRP A 159 -2.77 -18.84 -7.34
N LEU A 160 -2.56 -19.76 -6.39
CA LEU A 160 -2.17 -21.15 -6.68
C LEU A 160 -3.38 -22.03 -6.96
N THR A 161 -3.21 -23.04 -7.81
CA THR A 161 -4.10 -24.22 -7.78
C THR A 161 -3.81 -25.07 -6.55
N HIS A 162 -4.68 -26.05 -6.26
CA HIS A 162 -4.45 -26.98 -5.16
C HIS A 162 -3.16 -27.79 -5.39
N GLU A 163 -2.94 -28.29 -6.61
CA GLU A 163 -1.75 -29.05 -6.99
C GLU A 163 -0.47 -28.20 -6.89
N GLU A 164 -0.52 -26.93 -7.33
CA GLU A 164 0.59 -25.99 -7.14
C GLU A 164 0.87 -25.76 -5.65
N SER A 165 -0.16 -25.65 -4.81
CA SER A 165 0.03 -25.47 -3.37
C SER A 165 0.68 -26.70 -2.72
N GLU A 166 0.29 -27.92 -3.11
CA GLU A 166 0.86 -29.17 -2.60
C GLU A 166 2.34 -29.31 -2.97
N ARG A 167 2.68 -29.07 -4.25
CA ARG A 167 4.08 -29.06 -4.71
C ARG A 167 4.92 -28.03 -3.97
N LEU A 168 4.39 -26.81 -3.78
CA LEU A 168 5.10 -25.78 -3.03
C LEU A 168 5.36 -26.19 -1.58
N LEU A 169 4.35 -26.74 -0.90
CA LEU A 169 4.47 -27.14 0.49
C LEU A 169 5.47 -28.29 0.69
N ALA A 170 5.52 -29.24 -0.25
CA ALA A 170 6.50 -30.33 -0.24
C ALA A 170 7.95 -29.85 -0.42
N GLU A 171 8.16 -28.73 -1.12
CA GLU A 171 9.47 -28.15 -1.37
C GLU A 171 9.95 -27.18 -0.30
N LEU A 172 9.08 -26.78 0.63
CA LEU A 172 9.42 -25.82 1.68
C LEU A 172 10.08 -26.50 2.89
N PRO A 173 11.07 -25.85 3.54
CA PRO A 173 11.52 -26.27 4.86
C PRO A 173 10.36 -26.24 5.87
N ASP A 174 10.35 -27.15 6.84
CA ASP A 174 9.24 -27.39 7.78
C ASP A 174 8.63 -26.11 8.37
N HIS A 175 9.47 -25.19 8.87
CA HIS A 175 9.00 -23.94 9.45
C HIS A 175 8.27 -23.03 8.44
N LEU A 176 8.75 -22.95 7.19
CA LEU A 176 8.07 -22.19 6.14
C LEU A 176 6.85 -22.92 5.61
N ALA A 177 6.87 -24.25 5.53
CA ALA A 177 5.72 -25.06 5.13
C ALA A 177 4.56 -24.85 6.12
N ALA A 178 4.83 -24.94 7.43
CA ALA A 178 3.85 -24.66 8.48
C ALA A 178 3.27 -23.24 8.36
N MET A 179 4.14 -22.23 8.21
CA MET A 179 3.70 -20.84 8.04
C MET A 179 2.87 -20.63 6.76
N ALA A 180 3.23 -21.29 5.66
CA ALA A 180 2.53 -21.19 4.39
C ALA A 180 1.15 -21.86 4.46
N GLN A 181 1.06 -23.06 5.04
CA GLN A 181 -0.20 -23.76 5.30
C GLN A 181 -1.13 -22.92 6.17
N PHE A 182 -0.60 -22.37 7.26
CA PHE A 182 -1.37 -21.48 8.14
C PHE A 182 -1.86 -20.22 7.41
N THR A 183 -1.02 -19.65 6.53
CA THR A 183 -1.41 -18.50 5.70
C THR A 183 -2.50 -18.87 4.69
N LEU A 184 -2.41 -20.02 4.04
CA LEU A 184 -3.43 -20.53 3.12
C LEU A 184 -4.76 -20.84 3.82
N ALA A 185 -4.71 -21.20 5.10
CA ALA A 185 -5.90 -21.50 5.88
C ALA A 185 -6.61 -20.26 6.45
N THR A 186 -5.87 -19.17 6.72
CA THR A 186 -6.37 -17.99 7.45
C THR A 186 -6.37 -16.69 6.65
N GLY A 187 -5.64 -16.65 5.53
CA GLY A 187 -5.46 -15.44 4.74
C GLY A 187 -4.65 -14.35 5.43
N LEU A 188 -3.95 -14.65 6.53
CA LEU A 188 -3.21 -13.64 7.31
C LEU A 188 -2.05 -13.01 6.52
N ARG A 189 -1.69 -11.77 6.88
CA ARG A 189 -0.52 -11.09 6.30
C ARG A 189 0.75 -11.71 6.85
N GLU A 190 1.83 -11.70 6.06
CA GLU A 190 3.15 -12.24 6.44
C GLU A 190 3.56 -11.82 7.86
N ASN A 191 3.56 -10.52 8.16
CA ASN A 191 3.95 -10.02 9.47
C ASN A 191 3.06 -10.52 10.61
N ASN A 192 1.77 -10.75 10.37
CA ASN A 192 0.86 -11.28 11.39
C ASN A 192 1.16 -12.75 11.70
N VAL A 193 1.59 -13.52 10.69
CA VAL A 193 1.97 -14.93 10.85
C VAL A 193 3.34 -15.02 11.54
N VAL A 194 4.32 -14.28 11.02
CA VAL A 194 5.68 -14.20 11.57
C VAL A 194 5.69 -13.75 13.04
N ALA A 195 4.84 -12.79 13.39
CA ALA A 195 4.75 -12.25 14.74
C ALA A 195 3.68 -12.92 15.61
N LEU A 196 3.06 -14.03 15.18
CA LEU A 196 1.99 -14.66 15.96
C LEU A 196 2.53 -15.23 17.28
N GLU A 197 1.89 -14.88 18.39
CA GLU A 197 2.19 -15.35 19.74
C GLU A 197 1.10 -16.29 20.27
N TRP A 198 1.46 -17.20 21.17
CA TRP A 198 0.52 -18.18 21.75
C TRP A 198 -0.60 -17.51 22.55
N ASN A 199 -0.34 -16.38 23.22
CA ASN A 199 -1.35 -15.60 23.93
C ASN A 199 -2.42 -14.99 22.99
N GLN A 200 -2.17 -14.97 21.67
CA GLN A 200 -3.12 -14.52 20.65
C GLN A 200 -3.99 -15.66 20.13
N VAL A 201 -3.71 -16.92 20.48
CA VAL A 201 -4.37 -18.11 19.94
C VAL A 201 -5.18 -18.80 21.02
N ASP A 202 -6.48 -18.90 20.78
CA ASP A 202 -7.41 -19.70 21.58
C ASP A 202 -7.74 -20.98 20.79
N LEU A 203 -7.12 -22.10 21.20
CA LEU A 203 -7.31 -23.39 20.56
C LEU A 203 -8.66 -24.04 20.89
N GLU A 204 -9.28 -23.67 22.02
CA GLU A 204 -10.59 -24.20 22.43
C GLU A 204 -11.69 -23.55 21.60
N GLN A 205 -11.68 -22.22 21.52
CA GLN A 205 -12.64 -21.44 20.74
C GLN A 205 -12.31 -21.41 19.24
N ARG A 206 -11.16 -21.97 18.83
CA ARG A 206 -10.65 -21.99 17.46
C ARG A 206 -10.57 -20.60 16.85
N ARG A 207 -9.93 -19.68 17.57
CA ARG A 207 -9.80 -18.27 17.17
C ARG A 207 -8.38 -17.77 17.41
N ALA A 208 -7.90 -16.91 16.51
CA ALA A 208 -6.71 -16.10 16.74
C ALA A 208 -7.05 -14.61 16.74
N TRP A 209 -6.32 -13.81 17.52
CA TRP A 209 -6.52 -12.38 17.68
C TRP A 209 -5.32 -11.59 17.17
N ILE A 210 -5.49 -10.84 16.10
CA ILE A 210 -4.45 -9.92 15.63
C ILE A 210 -4.67 -8.56 16.28
N HIS A 211 -3.72 -8.13 17.10
CA HIS A 211 -3.79 -6.85 17.81
C HIS A 211 -3.75 -5.64 16.85
N VAL A 212 -4.28 -4.51 17.34
CA VAL A 212 -4.53 -3.28 16.57
C VAL A 212 -3.24 -2.66 16.01
N ASP A 213 -2.15 -2.75 16.77
CA ASP A 213 -0.80 -2.31 16.42
C ASP A 213 -0.19 -3.09 15.25
N GLN A 214 -0.64 -4.34 15.06
CA GLN A 214 -0.24 -5.23 13.96
C GLN A 214 -1.20 -5.12 12.76
N ALA A 215 -2.43 -4.65 12.97
CA ALA A 215 -3.45 -4.46 11.93
C ALA A 215 -3.30 -3.11 11.19
N LYS A 216 -2.55 -3.09 10.09
CA LYS A 216 -2.31 -1.87 9.29
C LYS A 216 -3.61 -1.10 8.95
N GLY A 217 -3.81 0.04 9.62
CA GLY A 217 -4.89 0.99 9.35
C GLY A 217 -6.26 0.62 9.93
N GLN A 218 -6.33 -0.37 10.82
CA GLN A 218 -7.58 -0.78 11.45
C GLN A 218 -7.63 -0.29 12.89
N ARG A 219 -8.82 0.15 13.32
CA ARG A 219 -9.08 0.66 14.68
C ARG A 219 -9.46 -0.44 15.67
N ARG A 220 -9.47 -1.72 15.24
CA ARG A 220 -9.99 -2.86 16.02
C ARG A 220 -9.15 -4.11 15.78
N ALA A 221 -9.04 -4.95 16.80
CA ALA A 221 -8.43 -6.26 16.69
C ALA A 221 -9.24 -7.13 15.72
N ILE A 222 -8.56 -7.98 14.94
CA ILE A 222 -9.22 -8.90 14.02
C ILE A 222 -9.32 -10.26 14.71
N ALA A 223 -10.55 -10.73 14.92
CA ALA A 223 -10.79 -12.12 15.27
C ALA A 223 -10.72 -12.96 13.99
N VAL A 224 -9.82 -13.94 13.96
CA VAL A 224 -9.59 -14.83 12.83
C VAL A 224 -10.11 -16.21 13.22
N PRO A 225 -11.23 -16.68 12.66
CA PRO A 225 -11.68 -18.05 12.83
C PRO A 225 -10.64 -19.02 12.28
N LEU A 226 -10.31 -20.06 13.04
CA LEU A 226 -9.34 -21.08 12.68
C LEU A 226 -10.07 -22.31 12.15
N ASN A 227 -9.87 -22.62 10.86
CA ASN A 227 -10.38 -23.85 10.28
C ASN A 227 -9.56 -25.07 10.74
N VAL A 228 -9.98 -26.27 10.34
CA VAL A 228 -9.32 -27.52 10.73
C VAL A 228 -7.83 -27.54 10.37
N GLN A 229 -7.46 -27.05 9.18
CA GLN A 229 -6.07 -27.02 8.72
C GLN A 229 -5.21 -26.07 9.57
N ALA A 230 -5.71 -24.87 9.87
CA ALA A 230 -5.02 -23.94 10.77
C ALA A 230 -4.80 -24.56 12.16
N MET A 231 -5.80 -25.28 12.69
CA MET A 231 -5.72 -25.95 13.98
C MET A 231 -4.68 -27.08 14.00
N LEU A 232 -4.56 -27.86 12.92
CA LEU A 232 -3.56 -28.91 12.79
C LEU A 232 -2.15 -28.32 12.84
N VAL A 233 -1.88 -27.31 12.02
CA VAL A 233 -0.59 -26.62 11.98
C VAL A 233 -0.22 -26.07 13.36
N LEU A 234 -1.17 -25.42 14.05
CA LEU A 234 -0.94 -24.88 15.39
C LEU A 234 -0.56 -25.99 16.38
N ARG A 235 -1.28 -27.11 16.39
CA ARG A 235 -0.95 -28.24 17.28
C ARG A 235 0.46 -28.77 17.04
N GLU A 236 0.87 -28.88 15.77
CA GLU A 236 2.24 -29.29 15.42
C GLU A 236 3.32 -28.30 15.84
N GLN A 237 2.98 -27.04 16.07
CA GLN A 237 3.92 -26.04 16.58
C GLN A 237 3.97 -25.96 18.11
N GLN A 238 3.00 -26.53 18.83
CA GLN A 238 2.96 -26.48 20.29
C GLN A 238 4.23 -27.07 20.90
N GLY A 239 4.75 -26.42 21.94
CA GLY A 239 5.96 -26.85 22.65
C GLY A 239 7.29 -26.51 21.96
N LYS A 240 7.30 -26.01 20.72
CA LYS A 240 8.55 -25.61 20.04
C LYS A 240 9.15 -24.31 20.57
N HIS A 241 8.32 -23.43 21.13
CA HIS A 241 8.74 -22.16 21.73
C HIS A 241 7.64 -21.64 22.68
N GLU A 242 8.04 -20.95 23.76
CA GLU A 242 7.13 -20.49 24.83
C GLU A 242 6.18 -19.37 24.37
N THR A 243 6.71 -18.36 23.67
CA THR A 243 5.92 -17.18 23.26
C THR A 243 5.45 -17.20 21.81
N ARG A 244 6.33 -17.48 20.85
CA ARG A 244 6.05 -17.42 19.40
C ARG A 244 5.52 -18.75 18.88
N VAL A 245 4.55 -18.69 17.96
CA VAL A 245 3.99 -19.86 17.30
C VAL A 245 4.97 -20.44 16.27
N PHE A 246 5.57 -19.59 15.43
CA PHE A 246 6.46 -20.03 14.35
C PHE A 246 7.91 -19.63 14.63
N VAL A 247 8.79 -20.64 14.65
CA VAL A 247 10.22 -20.48 14.94
C VAL A 247 11.08 -21.26 13.97
N TYR A 248 12.33 -20.86 13.83
CA TYR A 248 13.37 -21.59 13.12
C TYR A 248 14.59 -21.72 14.04
N GLU A 249 15.05 -22.95 14.27
CA GLU A 249 16.18 -23.23 15.17
C GLU A 249 16.02 -22.57 16.55
N GLY A 250 14.80 -22.62 17.12
CA GLY A 250 14.46 -22.03 18.43
C GLY A 250 14.36 -20.50 18.44
N LYS A 251 14.55 -19.82 17.31
CA LYS A 251 14.46 -18.36 17.21
C LYS A 251 13.19 -17.91 16.47
N PRO A 252 12.59 -16.79 16.85
CA PRO A 252 11.47 -16.21 16.11
C PRO A 252 11.84 -15.95 14.65
N VAL A 253 11.01 -16.41 13.73
CA VAL A 253 11.14 -16.01 12.33
C VAL A 253 10.87 -14.50 12.24
N THR A 254 11.58 -13.80 11.37
CA THR A 254 11.37 -12.34 11.15
C THR A 254 10.86 -12.03 9.74
N ARG A 255 11.03 -12.97 8.80
CA ARG A 255 10.61 -12.83 7.41
C ARG A 255 10.45 -14.21 6.76
N ALA A 256 9.29 -14.43 6.16
CA ALA A 256 8.97 -15.68 5.49
C ALA A 256 9.32 -15.62 3.98
N ASN A 257 9.13 -14.47 3.34
CA ASN A 257 9.56 -14.22 1.96
C ASN A 257 11.07 -14.00 1.88
N ASN A 258 11.84 -15.06 2.12
CA ASN A 258 13.29 -15.11 2.17
C ASN A 258 13.86 -15.96 1.01
N HIS A 259 15.17 -16.18 1.02
CA HIS A 259 15.85 -16.94 -0.05
C HIS A 259 15.40 -18.42 -0.13
N ALA A 260 15.09 -19.05 1.00
CA ALA A 260 14.59 -20.42 1.03
C ALA A 260 13.21 -20.54 0.35
N TRP A 261 12.32 -19.59 0.62
CA TRP A 261 11.03 -19.46 -0.09
C TRP A 261 11.21 -19.35 -1.60
N GLN A 262 12.13 -18.48 -2.05
CA GLN A 262 12.38 -18.29 -3.49
C GLN A 262 12.93 -19.56 -4.15
N LYS A 263 13.83 -20.29 -3.48
CA LYS A 263 14.34 -21.58 -3.95
C LYS A 263 13.27 -22.66 -4.00
N ALA A 264 12.36 -22.70 -3.04
CA ALA A 264 11.24 -23.65 -3.04
C ALA A 264 10.29 -23.39 -4.22
N LEU A 265 9.97 -22.11 -4.51
CA LEU A 265 9.19 -21.75 -5.70
C LEU A 265 9.85 -22.22 -7.00
N GLN A 266 11.18 -22.10 -7.10
CA GLN A 266 11.92 -22.57 -8.27
C GLN A 266 11.82 -24.09 -8.42
N ARG A 267 11.97 -24.86 -7.33
CA ARG A 267 11.84 -26.33 -7.37
C ARG A 267 10.43 -26.80 -7.67
N ALA A 268 9.42 -26.09 -7.16
CA ALA A 268 8.01 -26.36 -7.42
C ALA A 268 7.52 -25.87 -8.80
N ASP A 269 8.40 -25.26 -9.61
CA ASP A 269 8.11 -24.64 -10.90
C ASP A 269 6.98 -23.59 -10.85
N ILE A 270 7.03 -22.72 -9.84
CA ILE A 270 6.03 -21.65 -9.64
C ILE A 270 6.67 -20.30 -9.94
N GLN A 271 6.24 -19.70 -11.04
CA GLN A 271 6.72 -18.39 -11.49
C GLN A 271 5.84 -17.23 -10.99
N ASN A 272 6.46 -16.05 -10.83
CA ASN A 272 5.78 -14.79 -10.49
C ASN A 272 4.90 -14.84 -9.23
N PHE A 273 5.34 -15.58 -8.20
CA PHE A 273 4.61 -15.75 -6.94
C PHE A 273 5.40 -15.24 -5.74
N ARG A 274 4.73 -14.58 -4.81
CA ARG A 274 5.28 -13.98 -3.59
C ARG A 274 4.50 -14.50 -2.39
N TRP A 275 5.05 -14.39 -1.19
CA TRP A 275 4.34 -14.79 0.03
C TRP A 275 2.95 -14.14 0.16
N HIS A 276 2.82 -12.86 -0.18
CA HIS A 276 1.52 -12.18 -0.11
C HIS A 276 0.48 -12.76 -1.07
N ASP A 277 0.91 -13.45 -2.12
CA ASP A 277 0.02 -14.12 -3.05
C ASP A 277 -0.64 -15.35 -2.42
N LEU A 278 -0.14 -15.89 -1.29
CA LEU A 278 -0.87 -16.90 -0.49
C LEU A 278 -2.20 -16.35 0.04
N ARG A 279 -2.24 -15.08 0.44
CA ARG A 279 -3.48 -14.42 0.83
C ARG A 279 -4.40 -14.21 -0.38
N HIS A 280 -3.84 -13.96 -1.56
CA HIS A 280 -4.61 -13.93 -2.81
C HIS A 280 -5.18 -15.32 -3.11
N THR A 281 -4.41 -16.38 -2.90
CA THR A 281 -4.88 -17.78 -3.02
C THR A 281 -6.02 -18.09 -2.08
N TRP A 282 -5.87 -17.79 -0.79
CA TRP A 282 -6.95 -17.96 0.19
C TRP A 282 -8.24 -17.24 -0.22
N ALA A 283 -8.12 -15.99 -0.68
CA ALA A 283 -9.28 -15.21 -1.14
C ALA A 283 -9.91 -15.80 -2.41
N SER A 284 -9.10 -16.20 -3.39
CA SER A 284 -9.56 -16.85 -4.62
C SER A 284 -10.31 -18.15 -4.32
N TRP A 285 -9.77 -19.01 -3.46
CA TRP A 285 -10.42 -20.27 -3.07
C TRP A 285 -11.75 -20.04 -2.35
N HIS A 286 -11.83 -19.03 -1.47
CA HIS A 286 -13.10 -18.65 -0.86
C HIS A 286 -14.16 -18.25 -1.89
N VAL A 287 -13.78 -17.41 -2.87
CA VAL A 287 -14.71 -16.99 -3.94
C VAL A 287 -15.12 -18.17 -4.81
N GLN A 288 -14.19 -19.04 -5.19
CA GLN A 288 -14.47 -20.24 -5.98
C GLN A 288 -15.38 -21.22 -5.23
N ALA A 289 -15.26 -21.30 -3.91
CA ALA A 289 -16.13 -22.08 -3.04
C ALA A 289 -17.49 -21.41 -2.74
N GLY A 290 -17.80 -20.27 -3.38
CA GLY A 290 -19.08 -19.57 -3.22
C GLY A 290 -19.20 -18.71 -1.97
N THR A 291 -18.10 -18.37 -1.30
CA THR A 291 -18.14 -17.46 -0.13
C THR A 291 -18.60 -16.07 -0.56
N PRO A 292 -19.66 -15.49 0.05
CA PRO A 292 -20.11 -14.15 -0.28
C PRO A 292 -19.02 -13.09 -0.04
N LEU A 293 -18.90 -12.12 -0.95
CA LEU A 293 -17.80 -11.14 -0.93
C LEU A 293 -17.77 -10.27 0.34
N ASN A 294 -18.92 -9.99 0.95
CA ASN A 294 -19.01 -9.28 2.23
C ASN A 294 -18.44 -10.11 3.38
N VAL A 295 -18.75 -11.42 3.42
CA VAL A 295 -18.19 -12.34 4.41
C VAL A 295 -16.68 -12.47 4.22
N LEU A 296 -16.22 -12.58 2.97
CA LEU A 296 -14.78 -12.60 2.66
C LEU A 296 -14.09 -11.29 3.07
N GLN A 297 -14.74 -10.14 2.89
CA GLN A 297 -14.24 -8.84 3.33
C GLN A 297 -13.97 -8.84 4.85
N GLU A 298 -14.94 -9.33 5.63
CA GLU A 298 -14.84 -9.43 7.08
C GLU A 298 -13.76 -10.42 7.52
N LEU A 299 -13.77 -11.64 6.97
CA LEU A 299 -12.79 -12.68 7.27
C LEU A 299 -11.36 -12.21 7.03
N GLY A 300 -11.12 -11.52 5.90
CA GLY A 300 -9.79 -11.01 5.61
C GLY A 300 -9.46 -9.71 6.34
N GLY A 301 -10.44 -9.01 6.91
CA GLY A 301 -10.27 -7.65 7.42
C GLY A 301 -9.85 -6.69 6.31
N TRP A 302 -10.63 -6.58 5.24
CA TRP A 302 -10.47 -5.52 4.23
C TRP A 302 -11.28 -4.28 4.60
N SER A 303 -10.68 -3.10 4.46
CA SER A 303 -11.34 -1.83 4.84
C SER A 303 -12.48 -1.45 3.90
N THR A 304 -12.43 -1.89 2.65
CA THR A 304 -13.48 -1.61 1.65
C THR A 304 -13.76 -2.84 0.81
N LEU A 305 -15.00 -2.97 0.34
CA LEU A 305 -15.42 -4.05 -0.55
C LEU A 305 -14.68 -3.99 -1.90
N GLU A 306 -14.31 -2.78 -2.37
CA GLU A 306 -13.52 -2.57 -3.58
C GLU A 306 -12.19 -3.35 -3.57
N MET A 307 -11.57 -3.53 -2.40
CA MET A 307 -10.36 -4.34 -2.28
C MET A 307 -10.62 -5.82 -2.60
N VAL A 308 -11.82 -6.31 -2.34
CA VAL A 308 -12.26 -7.71 -2.55
C VAL A 308 -12.81 -7.92 -3.96
N LEU A 309 -13.40 -6.90 -4.59
CA LEU A 309 -13.96 -7.00 -5.95
C LEU A 309 -12.96 -7.51 -7.00
N ARG A 310 -11.66 -7.38 -6.76
CA ARG A 310 -10.63 -7.97 -7.62
C ARG A 310 -10.75 -9.49 -7.78
N TYR A 311 -11.38 -10.21 -6.85
CA TYR A 311 -11.58 -11.65 -6.92
C TYR A 311 -12.96 -12.04 -7.46
N ALA A 312 -13.91 -11.09 -7.57
CA ALA A 312 -15.30 -11.39 -7.89
C ALA A 312 -15.50 -12.16 -9.21
N HIS A 313 -14.63 -11.92 -10.19
CA HIS A 313 -14.67 -12.60 -11.48
C HIS A 313 -14.35 -14.11 -11.42
N LEU A 314 -13.80 -14.61 -10.30
CA LEU A 314 -13.50 -16.04 -10.09
C LEU A 314 -14.74 -16.85 -9.68
N SER A 315 -15.88 -16.17 -9.56
CA SER A 315 -17.12 -16.70 -9.01
C SER A 315 -18.11 -17.22 -10.07
N THR A 316 -17.66 -17.53 -11.27
CA THR A 316 -18.56 -17.82 -12.41
C THR A 316 -19.57 -18.92 -12.11
N ASP A 317 -19.21 -19.90 -11.28
CA ASP A 317 -20.09 -21.01 -10.91
C ASP A 317 -21.12 -20.63 -9.83
N HIS A 318 -20.85 -19.64 -8.97
CA HIS A 318 -21.88 -19.12 -8.03
C HIS A 318 -23.01 -18.44 -8.80
N LEU A 319 -22.72 -17.80 -9.95
CA LEU A 319 -23.76 -17.09 -10.71
C LEU A 319 -24.84 -18.06 -11.21
N ALA A 320 -24.49 -19.32 -11.47
CA ALA A 320 -25.45 -20.36 -11.85
C ALA A 320 -26.45 -20.65 -10.73
N GLU A 321 -25.98 -20.84 -9.48
CA GLU A 321 -26.88 -21.04 -8.33
C GLU A 321 -27.79 -19.82 -8.11
N HIS A 322 -27.24 -18.61 -8.26
CA HIS A 322 -28.01 -17.38 -8.12
C HIS A 322 -29.02 -17.15 -9.26
N ALA A 323 -28.67 -17.56 -10.48
CA ALA A 323 -29.59 -17.55 -11.61
C ALA A 323 -30.75 -18.54 -11.39
N GLU A 324 -30.47 -19.69 -10.79
CA GLU A 324 -31.47 -20.72 -10.50
C GLU A 324 -32.49 -20.28 -9.44
N ARG A 325 -32.15 -19.35 -8.54
CA ARG A 325 -33.06 -18.86 -7.47
C ARG A 325 -34.35 -18.22 -7.97
N ILE A 326 -34.39 -17.73 -9.22
CA ILE A 326 -35.60 -17.18 -9.85
C ILE A 326 -36.26 -18.16 -10.81
N ALA A 327 -35.70 -19.36 -11.00
CA ALA A 327 -36.31 -20.38 -11.82
C ALA A 327 -37.63 -20.84 -11.18
N ARG A 328 -38.72 -20.70 -11.92
CA ARG A 328 -40.03 -21.25 -11.49
C ARG A 328 -40.15 -22.66 -12.04
N PRO A 329 -40.47 -23.67 -11.19
CA PRO A 329 -40.79 -25.00 -11.69
C PRO A 329 -41.95 -24.88 -12.70
N ARG A 330 -41.71 -25.27 -13.95
CA ARG A 330 -42.81 -25.47 -14.90
C ARG A 330 -43.52 -26.76 -14.50
N LEU A 331 -44.76 -26.65 -14.05
CA LEU A 331 -45.66 -27.80 -13.96
C LEU A 331 -45.83 -28.35 -15.38
N VAL A 332 -45.15 -29.45 -15.69
CA VAL A 332 -45.41 -30.22 -16.90
C VAL A 332 -46.76 -30.89 -16.68
N ARG A 333 -47.82 -30.39 -17.33
CA ARG A 333 -49.08 -31.12 -17.44
C ARG A 333 -48.84 -32.31 -18.36
N THR A 334 -48.57 -33.47 -17.80
CA THR A 334 -48.69 -34.73 -18.54
C THR A 334 -50.17 -34.98 -18.80
N ASN A 335 -50.63 -34.69 -20.01
CA ASN A 335 -51.93 -35.15 -20.49
C ASN A 335 -51.85 -36.67 -20.63
N PHE A 336 -52.28 -37.41 -19.60
CA PHE A 336 -52.70 -38.79 -19.78
C PHE A 336 -54.03 -38.78 -20.54
N GLY A 337 -53.93 -38.71 -21.87
CA GLY A 337 -55.04 -39.02 -22.75
C GLY A 337 -55.40 -40.49 -22.58
N THR A 338 -56.64 -40.74 -22.19
CA THR A 338 -57.28 -42.05 -22.21
C THR A 338 -57.24 -42.60 -23.63
N ALA A 339 -56.38 -43.58 -23.89
CA ALA A 339 -56.44 -44.39 -25.10
C ALA A 339 -57.17 -45.70 -24.77
N GLU A 340 -58.27 -45.89 -25.47
CA GLU A 340 -59.14 -47.05 -25.44
C GLU A 340 -58.39 -48.35 -25.69
N ASN A 341 -58.74 -49.33 -24.85
CA ASN A 341 -58.84 -50.76 -25.09
C ASN A 341 -58.62 -51.20 -26.56
N GLN A 342 -57.43 -51.72 -26.87
CA GLN A 342 -57.25 -52.63 -28.01
C GLN A 342 -56.33 -53.78 -27.60
N SER A 343 -56.95 -54.96 -27.54
CA SER A 343 -56.37 -56.28 -27.29
C SER A 343 -55.30 -56.64 -28.31
N TRP A 344 -54.33 -57.49 -27.93
CA TRP A 344 -53.71 -58.61 -28.69
C TRP A 344 -52.81 -59.43 -27.72
N PRO A 345 -52.48 -60.71 -28.01
CA PRO A 345 -52.66 -61.83 -27.09
C PRO A 345 -51.35 -62.35 -26.46
N GLU A 346 -51.51 -63.06 -25.35
CA GLU A 346 -50.48 -63.88 -24.71
C GLU A 346 -49.93 -64.95 -25.67
N LYS A 347 -48.60 -65.00 -25.81
CA LYS A 347 -47.87 -66.24 -26.08
C LYS A 347 -46.63 -66.36 -25.21
N ALA A 348 -46.74 -67.35 -24.34
CA ALA A 348 -45.71 -68.09 -23.61
C ALA A 348 -44.32 -68.12 -24.25
N VAL A 349 -43.29 -67.95 -23.40
CA VAL A 349 -42.02 -68.66 -23.54
C VAL A 349 -41.71 -69.34 -22.21
N THR A 350 -41.67 -70.66 -22.28
CA THR A 350 -41.23 -71.61 -21.27
C THR A 350 -39.71 -71.76 -21.32
N ARG A 351 -39.13 -71.98 -20.13
CA ARG A 351 -37.75 -72.38 -19.78
C ARG A 351 -36.65 -71.33 -19.81
#